data_AF-A0A0P9V1Q2-F1
#
_entry.id   AF-A0A0P9V1Q2-F1
#
_cell.length_a   1.000
_cell.length_b   1.000
_cell.length_c   1.000
_cell.angle_alpha   90.00
_cell.angle_beta   90.00
_cell.angle_gamma   90.00
#
_symmetry.space_group_name_H-M   'P 1'
#
loop_
_entity.id
_entity.type
_entity.pdbx_description
1 polymer ?
#
loop_
_entity_poly.entity_id
_entity_poly.type
_entity_poly.pdbx_seq_one_letter_code
_entity_poly.pdbx_strand_id
1 'polypeptide(L)' 'MGLVPQDPMVGLNPTLRIGRQIAEALIQAHGRRYPAVDADVLELLQQVGLDKPVLRARQYP' A
#
# COMPACT_ATOMS: atom_id res chain seq x y z
N MET A 1 -17.02 14.61 4.14
CA MET A 1 -17.54 13.34 4.67
C MET A 1 -16.79 12.21 3.98
N GLY A 2 -15.74 11.68 4.60
CA GLY A 2 -14.94 10.58 4.04
C GLY A 2 -15.52 9.24 4.48
N LEU A 3 -15.87 8.39 3.52
CA LEU A 3 -16.40 7.05 3.78
C LEU A 3 -15.23 6.12 4.14
N VAL A 4 -15.29 5.43 5.28
CA VAL A 4 -14.35 4.35 5.62
C VAL A 4 -15.06 3.02 5.31
N PRO A 5 -14.68 2.30 4.23
CA PRO A 5 -15.28 1.02 3.92
C PRO A 5 -14.98 0.01 5.04
N GLN A 6 -16.03 -0.66 5.52
CA GLN A 6 -15.97 -1.67 6.58
C GLN A 6 -15.51 -3.04 6.06
N ASP A 7 -15.40 -3.21 4.73
CA ASP A 7 -14.79 -4.36 4.07
C ASP A 7 -13.45 -3.94 3.45
N PRO A 8 -12.29 -4.46 3.91
CA PRO A 8 -10.98 -4.06 3.39
C PRO A 8 -10.79 -4.42 1.91
N MET A 9 -11.60 -5.36 1.40
CA MET A 9 -11.61 -5.77 0.00
C MET A 9 -12.27 -4.76 -0.95
N VAL A 10 -13.05 -3.80 -0.44
CA VAL A 10 -13.79 -2.83 -1.28
C VAL A 10 -12.87 -1.69 -1.77
N GLY A 11 -11.70 -1.51 -1.17
CA GLY A 11 -10.72 -0.49 -1.56
C GLY A 11 -9.51 -0.99 -2.35
N LEU A 12 -9.37 -2.32 -2.53
CA LEU A 12 -8.18 -2.92 -3.13
C LEU A 12 -8.50 -3.55 -4.49
N ASN A 13 -7.69 -3.24 -5.50
CA ASN A 13 -7.75 -3.89 -6.81
C ASN A 13 -7.07 -5.28 -6.72
N PRO A 14 -7.80 -6.40 -6.85
CA PRO A 14 -7.24 -7.75 -6.67
C PRO A 14 -6.20 -8.12 -7.74
N THR A 15 -6.14 -7.36 -8.85
CA THR A 15 -5.17 -7.57 -9.93
C THR A 15 -3.84 -6.85 -9.71
N LEU A 16 -3.74 -6.01 -8.66
CA LEU A 16 -2.54 -5.26 -8.32
C LEU A 16 -1.93 -5.80 -7.04
N ARG A 17 -0.59 -5.86 -6.99
CA ARG A 17 0.12 -6.20 -5.74
C ARG A 17 -0.14 -5.15 -4.67
N ILE A 18 -0.19 -5.57 -3.40
CA ILE A 18 -0.40 -4.71 -2.24
C ILE A 18 0.55 -3.50 -2.25
N GLY A 19 1.84 -3.74 -2.48
CA GLY A 19 2.84 -2.67 -2.52
C GLY A 19 2.62 -1.66 -3.64
N ARG A 20 2.08 -2.10 -4.78
CA ARG A 20 1.77 -1.21 -5.91
C ARG A 20 0.59 -0.30 -5.61
N GLN A 21 -0.44 -0.84 -4.96
CA GLN A 21 -1.61 -0.05 -4.56
C GLN A 21 -1.25 0.99 -3.50
N ILE A 22 -0.43 0.61 -2.53
CA ILE A 22 0.12 1.54 -1.53
C ILE A 22 0.99 2.61 -2.20
N ALA A 23 1.87 2.23 -3.14
CA ALA A 23 2.70 3.18 -3.87
C ALA A 23 1.84 4.19 -4.67
N GLU A 24 0.80 3.73 -5.35
CA GLU A 24 -0.13 4.59 -6.09
C GLU A 24 -0.82 5.60 -5.16
N ALA A 25 -1.23 5.18 -3.97
CA ALA A 25 -1.81 6.08 -2.96
C ALA A 25 -0.78 7.11 -2.45
N LEU A 26 0.45 6.70 -2.17
CA LEU A 26 1.53 7.58 -1.71
C LEU A 26 1.94 8.61 -2.78
N ILE A 27 1.97 8.21 -4.05
CA ILE A 27 2.25 9.11 -5.17
C ILE A 27 1.15 10.17 -5.27
N GLN A 28 -0.12 9.77 -5.18
CA GLN A 28 -1.26 10.67 -5.29
C GLN A 28 -1.38 11.62 -4.08
N ALA A 29 -1.19 11.13 -2.87
CA ALA A 29 -1.38 11.91 -1.65
C ALA A 29 -0.18 12.80 -1.29
N HIS A 30 1.05 12.33 -1.56
CA HIS A 30 2.29 12.97 -1.07
C HIS A 30 3.27 13.36 -2.17
N GLY A 31 2.92 13.16 -3.45
CA GLY A 31 3.80 13.51 -4.58
C GLY A 31 5.09 12.69 -4.63
N ARG A 32 5.18 11.58 -3.89
CA ARG A 32 6.33 10.66 -3.91
C ARG A 32 6.49 10.04 -5.30
N ARG A 33 7.71 9.59 -5.62
CA ARG A 33 8.02 8.95 -6.91
C ARG A 33 9.00 7.79 -6.70
N TYR A 34 9.04 6.88 -7.67
CA TYR A 34 10.06 5.84 -7.71
C TYR A 34 11.47 6.45 -7.82
N PRO A 35 12.51 5.81 -7.22
CA PRO A 35 12.45 4.59 -6.40
C PRO A 35 12.14 4.85 -4.92
N ALA A 36 12.08 6.11 -4.47
CA ALA A 36 11.88 6.46 -3.06
C ALA A 36 10.58 5.89 -2.48
N VAL A 37 9.52 5.83 -3.30
CA VAL A 37 8.23 5.26 -2.88
C VAL A 37 8.31 3.80 -2.46
N ASP A 38 9.26 3.01 -2.98
CA ASP A 38 9.39 1.59 -2.59
C ASP A 38 9.85 1.46 -1.13
N ALA A 39 10.74 2.35 -0.68
CA ALA A 39 11.16 2.40 0.72
C ALA A 39 10.01 2.86 1.62
N ASP A 40 9.29 3.90 1.20
CA ASP A 40 8.13 4.42 1.94
C ASP A 40 7.03 3.34 2.11
N VAL A 41 6.79 2.51 1.09
CA VAL A 41 5.85 1.38 1.17
C VAL A 41 6.28 0.36 2.21
N LEU A 42 7.56 -0.02 2.23
CA LEU A 42 8.08 -1.00 3.19
C LEU A 42 8.04 -0.47 4.61
N GLU A 43 8.39 0.80 4.81
CA GLU A 43 8.32 1.47 6.11
C GLU A 43 6.87 1.50 6.62
N LEU A 44 5.91 1.87 5.76
CA LEU A 44 4.50 1.89 6.13
C LEU A 44 4.00 0.49 6.56
N LEU A 45 4.36 -0.54 5.80
CA LEU A 45 4.00 -1.93 6.14
C LEU A 45 4.61 -2.36 7.49
N GLN A 46 5.81 -1.90 7.82
CA GLN A 46 6.42 -2.13 9.14
C GLN A 46 5.68 -1.38 10.24
N GLN A 47 5.31 -0.11 10.01
CA GLN A 47 4.63 0.73 11.00
C GLN A 47 3.26 0.18 11.39
N VAL A 48 2.53 -0.43 10.45
CA VAL A 48 1.23 -1.09 10.73
C VAL A 48 1.38 -2.49 11.35
N GLY A 49 2.62 -2.93 11.63
CA GLY A 49 2.90 -4.20 12.29
C GLY A 49 2.78 -5.43 11.39
N LEU A 50 2.87 -5.28 10.06
CA LEU A 50 2.83 -6.43 9.16
C LEU A 50 4.18 -7.15 9.12
N ASP A 51 4.16 -8.42 9.52
CA ASP A 51 5.31 -9.29 9.38
C ASP A 51 5.72 -9.47 7.92
N LYS A 52 7.03 -9.48 7.68
CA LYS A 52 7.66 -9.71 6.37
C LYS A 52 7.18 -8.69 5.30
N PRO A 53 7.40 -7.39 5.51
CA PRO A 53 6.87 -6.31 4.66
C PRO A 53 7.24 -6.48 3.18
N VAL A 54 8.45 -6.96 2.87
CA VAL A 54 8.89 -7.23 1.49
C VAL A 54 8.05 -8.33 0.83
N LEU A 55 7.69 -9.37 1.58
CA LEU A 55 6.82 -10.44 1.06
C LEU A 55 5.39 -9.94 0.91
N ARG A 56 4.87 -9.23 1.92
CA ARG A 56 3.52 -8.64 1.89
C ARG A 56 3.34 -7.67 0.72
N ALA A 57 4.31 -6.80 0.47
CA ALA A 57 4.29 -5.87 -0.65
C ALA A 57 4.17 -6.56 -2.03
N ARG A 58 4.62 -7.82 -2.13
CA ARG A 58 4.57 -8.61 -3.37
C ARG A 58 3.30 -9.46 -3.51
N GLN A 59 2.52 -9.61 -2.44
CA GLN A 59 1.27 -10.36 -2.46
C GLN A 59 0.17 -9.58 -3.19
N TYR A 60 -0.81 -10.31 -3.70
CA TYR A 60 -2.08 -9.77 -4.15
C TYR A 60 -3.04 -9.71 -2.94
N PRO A 61 -4.06 -8.83 -2.97
CA PRO A 61 -5.09 -8.69 -1.92
C PRO A 61 -5.76 -10.01 -1.55
#